data_AF-A0A259LLN8-F1
#
_entry.id   AF-A0A259LLN8-F1
#
_cell.length_a   1.000
_cell.length_b   1.000
_cell.length_c   1.000
_cell.angle_alpha   90.00
_cell.angle_beta   90.00
_cell.angle_gamma   90.00
#
_symmetry.space_group_name_H-M   'P 1'
#
loop_
_entity.id
_entity.type
_entity.pdbx_description
1 polymer ?
#
loop_
_entity_poly.entity_id
_entity_poly.type
_entity_poly.pdbx_seq_one_letter_code
_entity_poly.pdbx_strand_id
1 'polypeptide(L)'
;MDYKSRVETEKSLMTLRRKTFLIGALTVLLAACTESQTTFPVRAEAQADLPANVVVTRLDANNIANFAQPRQMPPSARVPGVSQWNYAVGVGDILSIDVFNHPELTLPAGPNRTPAETGFRIQANGSFAYPFVGEVQAAGRAPEEIRAELQQRLSEFITDPQLEVRVAAFNSQSVVVSGAVNEPNRLPLTTV
;
A
#
# COMPACT_ATOMS: atom_id res chain seq x y z
N MET A 1 45.34 -6.12 -88.47
CA MET A 1 45.36 -5.47 -87.14
C MET A 1 44.43 -4.27 -87.19
N ASP A 2 43.32 -4.15 -86.48
CA ASP A 2 42.55 -5.07 -85.65
C ASP A 2 41.22 -4.35 -85.38
N TYR A 3 40.19 -4.57 -86.22
CA TYR A 3 38.86 -3.95 -86.06
C TYR A 3 38.16 -4.43 -84.77
N LYS A 4 38.57 -5.60 -84.28
CA LYS A 4 38.01 -6.21 -83.07
C LYS A 4 38.42 -5.43 -81.81
N SER A 5 39.68 -4.99 -81.68
CA SER A 5 40.12 -4.21 -80.51
C SER A 5 39.51 -2.81 -80.40
N ARG A 6 39.15 -2.16 -81.52
CA ARG A 6 38.45 -0.84 -81.48
C ARG A 6 37.04 -0.94 -80.90
N VAL A 7 36.30 -1.99 -81.24
CA VAL A 7 34.95 -2.23 -80.70
C VAL A 7 35.00 -2.68 -79.24
N GLU A 8 36.01 -3.48 -78.87
CA GLU A 8 36.25 -3.92 -77.49
C GLU A 8 36.58 -2.72 -76.57
N THR A 9 37.39 -1.78 -77.05
CA THR A 9 37.77 -0.57 -76.30
C THR A 9 36.61 0.40 -76.12
N GLU A 10 35.76 0.64 -77.12
CA GLU A 10 34.57 1.49 -76.96
C GLU A 10 33.55 0.89 -75.99
N LYS A 11 33.30 -0.42 -76.06
CA LYS A 11 32.44 -1.13 -75.10
C LYS A 11 33.00 -1.06 -73.67
N SER A 12 34.32 -1.19 -73.52
CA SER A 12 35.03 -1.08 -72.23
C SER A 12 34.96 0.35 -71.67
N LEU A 13 35.11 1.38 -72.51
CA LEU A 13 34.99 2.78 -72.12
C LEU A 13 33.55 3.16 -71.71
N MET A 14 32.54 2.61 -72.40
CA MET A 14 31.13 2.85 -72.09
C MET A 14 30.70 2.14 -70.80
N THR A 15 31.18 0.92 -70.55
CA THR A 15 30.95 0.22 -69.29
C THR A 15 31.71 0.84 -68.11
N LEU A 16 32.92 1.36 -68.33
CA LEU A 16 33.68 2.10 -67.31
C LEU A 16 33.00 3.41 -66.94
N ARG A 17 32.52 4.20 -67.93
CA ARG A 17 31.73 5.42 -67.69
C ARG A 17 30.42 5.15 -66.95
N ARG A 18 29.74 4.04 -67.28
CA ARG A 18 28.50 3.65 -66.61
C ARG A 18 28.74 3.20 -65.17
N LYS A 19 29.87 2.52 -64.90
CA LYS A 19 30.30 2.16 -63.54
C LYS A 19 30.73 3.37 -62.70
N THR A 20 31.50 4.30 -63.25
CA THR A 20 31.88 5.53 -62.53
C THR A 20 30.66 6.41 -62.24
N PHE A 21 29.69 6.48 -63.16
CA PHE A 21 28.43 7.18 -62.91
C PHE A 21 27.58 6.47 -61.85
N LEU A 22 27.52 5.13 -61.85
CA LEU A 22 26.82 4.37 -60.80
C LEU A 22 27.47 4.54 -59.42
N ILE A 23 28.80 4.51 -59.35
CA ILE A 23 29.56 4.68 -58.10
C ILE A 23 29.38 6.11 -57.57
N GLY A 24 29.44 7.13 -58.44
CA GLY A 24 29.19 8.51 -58.05
C GLY A 24 27.76 8.78 -57.59
N ALA A 25 26.76 8.14 -58.22
CA ALA A 25 25.37 8.23 -57.77
C ALA A 25 25.15 7.53 -56.41
N LEU A 26 25.85 6.40 -56.19
CA LEU A 26 25.77 5.66 -54.94
C LEU A 26 26.41 6.42 -53.77
N THR A 27 27.56 7.08 -53.98
CA THR A 27 28.20 7.88 -52.91
C THR A 27 27.36 9.09 -52.50
N VAL A 28 26.62 9.71 -53.42
CA VAL A 28 25.66 10.79 -53.11
C VAL A 28 24.46 10.27 -52.32
N LEU A 29 23.96 9.07 -52.62
CA LEU A 29 22.84 8.47 -51.91
C LEU A 29 23.18 8.05 -50.47
N LEU A 30 24.42 7.62 -50.20
CA LEU A 30 24.84 7.23 -48.83
C LEU A 30 25.16 8.41 -47.89
N ALA A 31 25.32 9.63 -48.40
CA ALA A 31 25.57 10.82 -47.57
C ALA A 31 24.27 11.47 -47.03
N ALA A 32 23.10 10.91 -47.34
CA ALA A 32 21.80 11.50 -46.98
C ALA A 32 21.36 11.31 -45.52
N CYS A 33 22.14 10.61 -44.70
CA CYS A 33 21.87 10.49 -43.27
C CYS A 33 22.46 11.69 -42.51
N THR A 34 21.75 12.81 -42.52
CA THR A 34 22.02 13.94 -41.62
C THR A 34 21.41 13.67 -40.24
N GLU A 35 22.16 14.01 -39.20
CA GLU A 35 21.83 13.85 -37.79
C GLU A 35 20.42 14.38 -37.47
N SER A 36 19.67 13.60 -36.70
CA SER A 36 18.42 14.04 -36.06
C SER A 36 18.75 15.15 -35.06
N GLN A 37 18.85 16.39 -35.53
CA GLN A 37 18.98 17.56 -34.65
C GLN A 37 17.62 17.84 -34.01
N THR A 38 17.51 17.51 -32.73
CA THR A 38 16.40 17.97 -31.90
C THR A 38 16.61 19.45 -31.57
N THR A 39 16.16 20.32 -32.47
CA THR A 39 16.14 21.77 -32.21
C THR A 39 14.95 22.10 -31.33
N PHE A 40 15.23 22.55 -30.10
CA PHE A 40 14.19 23.09 -29.22
C PHE A 40 13.84 24.52 -29.65
N PRO A 41 12.55 24.83 -29.88
CA PRO A 41 12.14 26.18 -30.27
C PRO A 41 12.30 27.13 -29.09
N VAL A 42 13.43 27.84 -29.04
CA VAL A 42 13.72 28.85 -28.00
C VAL A 42 13.19 30.24 -28.33
N ARG A 43 12.74 30.47 -29.58
CA ARG A 43 12.17 31.75 -30.04
C ARG A 43 10.65 31.76 -29.86
N ALA A 44 10.09 32.91 -29.54
CA ALA A 44 8.65 33.09 -29.31
C ALA A 44 7.80 32.68 -30.52
N GLU A 45 8.24 33.02 -31.74
CA GLU A 45 7.59 32.63 -33.00
C GLU A 45 7.41 31.11 -33.11
N ALA A 46 8.46 30.36 -32.78
CA ALA A 46 8.50 28.90 -32.92
C ALA A 46 7.76 28.17 -31.79
N GLN A 47 7.45 28.89 -30.70
CA GLN A 47 6.64 28.39 -29.59
C GLN A 47 5.14 28.62 -29.82
N ALA A 48 4.76 29.53 -30.73
CA ALA A 48 3.37 29.82 -31.07
C ALA A 48 2.68 28.67 -31.83
N ASP A 49 3.47 27.84 -32.51
CA ASP A 49 3.01 26.68 -33.29
C ASP A 49 3.04 25.37 -32.48
N LEU A 50 3.24 25.45 -31.16
CA LEU A 50 3.25 24.28 -30.29
C LEU A 50 1.83 23.76 -30.04
N PRO A 51 1.65 22.43 -29.95
CA PRO A 51 0.35 21.84 -29.66
C PRO A 51 -0.11 22.20 -28.24
N ALA A 52 -1.43 22.22 -28.02
CA ALA A 52 -2.05 22.71 -26.78
C ALA A 52 -1.67 21.93 -25.50
N ASN A 53 -1.06 20.75 -25.63
CA ASN A 53 -0.57 19.94 -24.52
C ASN A 53 0.87 20.29 -24.07
N VAL A 54 1.49 21.32 -24.65
CA VAL A 54 2.84 21.77 -24.29
C VAL A 54 2.77 23.13 -23.60
N VAL A 55 3.19 23.18 -22.34
CA VAL A 55 3.31 24.42 -21.57
C VAL A 55 4.77 24.85 -21.54
N VAL A 56 5.07 26.01 -22.15
CA VAL A 56 6.41 26.60 -22.13
C VAL A 56 6.53 27.53 -20.93
N THR A 57 7.21 27.08 -19.88
CA THR A 57 7.54 27.92 -18.73
C THR A 57 8.89 28.58 -18.95
N ARG A 58 8.92 29.91 -19.09
CA ARG A 58 10.19 30.66 -19.08
C ARG A 58 10.69 30.75 -17.65
N LEU A 59 11.96 30.43 -17.45
CA LEU A 59 12.60 30.58 -16.15
C LEU A 59 12.83 32.06 -15.87
N ASP A 60 12.17 32.57 -14.85
CA ASP A 60 12.37 33.90 -14.30
C ASP A 60 12.53 33.81 -12.77
N ALA A 61 12.94 34.92 -12.15
CA ALA A 61 13.18 34.97 -10.71
C ALA A 61 11.94 34.59 -9.87
N ASN A 62 10.74 34.93 -10.34
CA ASN A 62 9.49 34.60 -9.64
C ASN A 62 9.15 33.12 -9.79
N ASN A 63 9.30 32.54 -10.99
CA ASN A 63 9.06 31.12 -11.23
C ASN A 63 10.03 30.23 -10.43
N ILE A 64 11.31 30.61 -10.41
CA ILE A 64 12.34 29.92 -9.62
C ILE A 64 12.03 30.04 -8.12
N ALA A 65 11.71 31.24 -7.64
CA ALA A 65 11.37 31.46 -6.23
C ALA A 65 10.16 30.62 -5.80
N ASN A 66 9.12 30.55 -6.63
CA ASN A 66 7.92 29.75 -6.37
C ASN A 66 8.18 28.24 -6.42
N PHE A 67 9.02 27.77 -7.35
CA PHE A 67 9.39 26.36 -7.43
C PHE A 67 10.22 25.90 -6.22
N ALA A 68 11.08 26.79 -5.72
CA ALA A 68 11.92 26.54 -4.56
C ALA A 68 11.17 26.65 -3.22
N GLN A 69 9.90 27.07 -3.22
CA GLN A 69 9.12 27.09 -1.99
C GLN A 69 8.97 25.65 -1.47
N PRO A 70 9.34 25.37 -0.20
CA PRO A 70 9.07 24.07 0.38
C PRO A 70 7.58 23.82 0.27
N ARG A 71 7.20 22.70 -0.37
CA ARG A 71 5.79 22.29 -0.41
C ARG A 71 5.29 22.30 1.02
N GLN A 72 4.28 23.12 1.28
CA GLN A 72 3.56 23.09 2.53
C GLN A 72 2.92 21.70 2.61
N MET A 73 3.59 20.77 3.29
CA MET A 73 2.97 19.52 3.64
C MET A 73 1.75 19.89 4.48
N PRO A 74 0.60 19.24 4.24
CA PRO A 74 -0.52 19.39 5.15
C PRO A 74 0.00 19.21 6.58
N PRO A 75 -0.45 20.04 7.54
CA PRO A 75 -0.03 19.88 8.91
C PRO A 75 -0.19 18.41 9.27
N SER A 76 0.84 17.82 9.88
CA SER A 76 0.76 16.44 10.35
C SER A 76 -0.54 16.29 11.12
N ALA A 77 -1.35 15.29 10.74
CA ALA A 77 -2.58 15.01 11.45
C ALA A 77 -2.19 14.89 12.92
N ARG A 78 -2.68 15.83 13.75
CA ARG A 78 -2.52 15.72 15.19
C ARG A 78 -3.36 14.51 15.56
N VAL A 79 -2.70 13.44 16.00
CA VAL A 79 -3.39 12.35 16.67
C VAL A 79 -4.19 13.01 17.79
N PRO A 80 -5.54 12.91 17.78
CA PRO A 80 -6.35 13.43 18.88
C PRO A 80 -5.70 12.99 20.18
N GLY A 81 -5.36 13.93 21.07
CA GLY A 81 -4.65 13.63 22.31
C GLY A 81 -5.39 12.50 23.02
N VAL A 82 -4.65 11.48 23.46
CA VAL A 82 -5.11 10.14 23.89
C VAL A 82 -6.45 10.23 24.62
N SER A 83 -7.53 10.24 23.85
CA SER A 83 -8.89 10.26 24.38
C SER A 83 -9.10 8.86 24.91
N GLN A 84 -9.60 8.74 26.14
CA GLN A 84 -9.83 7.49 26.87
C GLN A 84 -10.19 6.33 25.94
N TRP A 85 -9.17 5.62 25.44
CA TRP A 85 -9.35 4.55 24.49
C TRP A 85 -9.82 3.36 25.31
N ASN A 86 -10.99 2.85 24.97
CA ASN A 86 -11.46 1.61 25.54
C ASN A 86 -11.72 0.64 24.40
N TYR A 87 -11.11 -0.54 24.52
CA TYR A 87 -11.25 -1.58 23.53
C TYR A 87 -12.64 -2.19 23.63
N ALA A 88 -13.43 -2.08 22.56
CA ALA A 88 -14.68 -2.81 22.44
C ALA A 88 -14.42 -4.20 21.87
N VAL A 89 -14.88 -5.24 22.56
CA VAL A 89 -14.75 -6.63 22.13
C VAL A 89 -15.50 -6.85 20.82
N GLY A 90 -14.90 -7.62 19.91
CA GLY A 90 -15.51 -7.95 18.61
C GLY A 90 -15.63 -9.45 18.35
N VAL A 91 -16.29 -9.79 17.25
CA VAL A 91 -16.44 -11.18 16.79
C VAL A 91 -15.07 -11.79 16.52
N GLY A 92 -14.85 -13.01 17.02
CA GLY A 92 -13.59 -13.74 16.87
C GLY A 92 -12.56 -13.48 17.97
N ASP A 93 -12.75 -12.45 18.81
CA ASP A 93 -11.93 -12.27 20.02
C ASP A 93 -12.11 -13.44 20.98
N ILE A 94 -11.11 -13.63 21.85
CA ILE A 94 -11.13 -14.67 22.87
C ILE A 94 -11.02 -13.99 24.23
N LEU A 95 -11.98 -14.25 25.11
CA LEU A 95 -12.02 -13.72 26.47
C LEU A 95 -11.46 -14.74 27.47
N SER A 96 -10.62 -14.27 28.39
CA SER A 96 -10.28 -14.95 29.63
C SER A 96 -11.20 -14.42 30.72
N ILE A 97 -11.90 -15.33 31.40
CA ILE A 97 -12.78 -14.99 32.51
C ILE A 97 -12.30 -15.77 33.71
N ASP A 98 -11.82 -15.05 34.72
CA ASP A 98 -11.25 -15.62 35.93
C ASP A 98 -12.19 -15.34 37.08
N VAL A 99 -12.79 -16.39 37.65
CA VAL A 99 -13.68 -16.30 38.81
C VAL A 99 -12.92 -16.73 40.05
N PHE A 100 -12.71 -15.80 40.97
CA PHE A 100 -11.96 -16.06 42.20
C PHE A 100 -12.68 -17.09 43.07
N ASN A 101 -11.90 -17.94 43.73
CA ASN A 101 -12.36 -19.07 44.56
C ASN A 101 -13.20 -20.13 43.82
N HIS A 102 -13.29 -20.05 42.49
CA HIS A 102 -14.06 -20.97 41.65
C HIS A 102 -13.22 -21.38 40.40
N PRO A 103 -12.14 -22.17 40.58
CA PRO A 103 -11.24 -22.57 39.49
C PRO A 103 -11.94 -23.38 38.38
N GLU A 104 -13.04 -24.06 38.71
CA GLU A 104 -13.90 -24.79 37.78
C GLU A 104 -14.55 -23.89 36.71
N LEU A 105 -14.69 -22.59 36.99
CA LEU A 105 -15.24 -21.59 36.09
C LEU A 105 -14.19 -20.78 35.31
N THR A 106 -12.92 -20.92 35.71
CA THR A 106 -11.80 -20.11 35.20
C THR A 106 -11.05 -20.82 34.06
N LEU A 107 -10.87 -22.14 34.15
CA LEU A 107 -10.08 -22.91 33.19
C LEU A 107 -10.83 -24.19 32.77
N PRO A 108 -11.70 -24.13 31.74
CA PRO A 108 -12.47 -25.30 31.32
C PRO A 108 -11.59 -26.47 30.84
N ALA A 109 -10.30 -26.23 30.54
CA ALA A 109 -9.38 -27.23 30.00
C ALA A 109 -8.09 -27.45 30.85
N GLY A 110 -8.08 -26.99 32.10
CA GLY A 110 -6.97 -27.19 33.05
C GLY A 110 -5.78 -26.22 32.88
N PRO A 111 -4.78 -26.31 33.78
CA PRO A 111 -3.71 -25.31 33.92
C PRO A 111 -2.63 -25.35 32.83
N ASN A 112 -2.60 -26.40 32.00
CA ASN A 112 -1.53 -26.63 31.02
C ASN A 112 -1.78 -25.97 29.66
N ARG A 113 -2.86 -25.19 29.50
CA ARG A 113 -3.22 -24.54 28.24
C ARG A 113 -3.37 -23.04 28.43
N THR A 114 -3.08 -22.28 27.38
CA THR A 114 -3.15 -20.82 27.44
C THR A 114 -4.59 -20.32 27.31
N PRO A 115 -4.96 -19.18 27.92
CA PRO A 115 -6.29 -18.58 27.74
C PRO A 115 -6.63 -18.27 26.27
N ALA A 116 -5.63 -18.08 25.41
CA ALA A 116 -5.85 -17.91 23.97
C ALA A 116 -6.34 -19.21 23.28
N GLU A 117 -6.07 -20.38 23.85
CA GLU A 117 -6.50 -21.69 23.32
C GLU A 117 -7.80 -22.17 23.96
N THR A 118 -8.08 -21.76 25.20
CA THR A 118 -9.16 -22.33 26.03
C THR A 118 -10.18 -21.31 26.51
N GLY A 119 -9.96 -20.03 26.24
CA GLY A 119 -10.87 -18.96 26.59
C GLY A 119 -12.16 -18.98 25.77
N PHE A 120 -13.05 -18.06 26.11
CA PHE A 120 -14.37 -17.95 25.51
C PHE A 120 -14.29 -17.15 24.21
N ARG A 121 -14.41 -17.85 23.08
CA ARG A 121 -14.44 -17.22 21.76
C ARG A 121 -15.79 -16.53 21.53
N ILE A 122 -15.73 -15.29 21.05
CA ILE A 122 -16.93 -14.56 20.61
C ILE A 122 -17.39 -15.11 19.26
N GLN A 123 -18.62 -15.61 19.25
CA GLN A 123 -19.28 -16.22 18.10
C GLN A 123 -19.71 -15.17 17.05
N ALA A 124 -20.15 -15.64 15.89
CA ALA A 124 -20.55 -14.77 14.77
C ALA A 124 -21.75 -13.85 15.07
N ASN A 125 -22.63 -14.26 15.99
CA ASN A 125 -23.73 -13.44 16.51
C ASN A 125 -23.28 -12.40 17.55
N GLY A 126 -22.00 -12.40 17.93
CA GLY A 126 -21.43 -11.50 18.93
C GLY A 126 -21.62 -11.94 20.38
N SER A 127 -22.11 -13.16 20.62
CA SER A 127 -22.24 -13.73 21.97
C SER A 127 -21.13 -14.73 22.29
N PHE A 128 -21.01 -15.11 23.56
CA PHE A 128 -20.32 -16.32 23.99
C PHE A 128 -21.17 -17.06 25.00
N ALA A 129 -20.99 -18.39 25.10
CA ALA A 129 -21.66 -19.21 26.09
C ALA A 129 -20.79 -19.34 27.34
N TYR A 130 -21.37 -19.03 28.50
CA TYR A 130 -20.71 -19.17 29.80
C TYR A 130 -21.52 -20.09 30.72
N PRO A 131 -20.89 -20.98 31.52
CA PRO A 131 -21.62 -21.87 32.43
C PRO A 131 -22.56 -21.11 33.37
N PHE A 132 -23.69 -21.73 33.71
CA PHE A 132 -24.78 -21.22 34.56
C PHE A 132 -25.58 -20.04 33.98
N VAL A 133 -24.91 -19.05 33.41
CA VAL A 133 -25.57 -17.86 32.85
C VAL A 133 -26.07 -18.10 31.42
N GLY A 134 -25.45 -18.98 30.65
CA GLY A 134 -25.84 -19.26 29.25
C GLY A 134 -25.19 -18.28 28.28
N GLU A 135 -25.94 -17.83 27.26
CA GLU A 135 -25.41 -16.86 26.29
C GLU A 135 -25.31 -15.44 26.86
N VAL A 136 -24.20 -14.77 26.55
CA VAL A 136 -23.87 -13.41 26.97
C VAL A 136 -23.43 -12.62 25.75
N GLN A 137 -24.04 -11.45 25.51
CA GLN A 137 -23.66 -10.58 24.38
C GLN A 137 -22.38 -9.80 24.72
N ALA A 138 -21.33 -9.94 23.92
CA ALA A 138 -20.04 -9.29 24.16
C ALA A 138 -19.63 -8.31 23.08
N ALA A 139 -20.05 -8.53 21.82
CA ALA A 139 -19.65 -7.67 20.71
C ALA A 139 -20.09 -6.21 20.93
N GLY A 140 -19.16 -5.28 20.73
CA GLY A 140 -19.35 -3.84 20.90
C GLY A 140 -19.26 -3.34 22.34
N ARG A 141 -18.94 -4.21 23.31
CA ARG A 141 -18.87 -3.86 24.74
C ARG A 141 -17.45 -3.89 25.24
N ALA A 142 -17.19 -3.08 26.26
CA ALA A 142 -15.91 -3.13 26.96
C ALA A 142 -15.84 -4.34 27.92
N PRO A 143 -14.64 -4.90 28.17
CA PRO A 143 -14.48 -6.00 29.13
C PRO A 143 -15.08 -5.71 30.51
N GLU A 144 -15.03 -4.45 30.96
CA GLU A 144 -15.58 -4.01 32.25
C GLU A 144 -17.11 -4.10 32.30
N GLU A 145 -17.79 -3.83 31.18
CA GLU A 145 -19.24 -3.95 31.07
C GLU A 145 -19.69 -5.41 31.08
N ILE A 146 -18.91 -6.28 30.42
CA ILE A 146 -19.13 -7.73 30.42
C ILE A 146 -18.94 -8.28 31.83
N ARG A 147 -17.89 -7.83 32.54
CA ARG A 147 -17.62 -8.19 33.93
C ARG A 147 -18.79 -7.85 34.84
N ALA A 148 -19.34 -6.64 34.73
CA ALA A 148 -20.46 -6.19 35.54
C ALA A 148 -21.72 -7.05 35.31
N GLU A 149 -22.03 -7.39 34.05
CA GLU A 149 -23.17 -8.26 33.75
C GLU A 149 -22.96 -9.69 34.28
N LEU A 150 -21.77 -10.27 34.07
CA LEU A 150 -21.46 -11.60 34.57
C LEU A 150 -21.57 -11.66 36.10
N GLN A 151 -21.09 -10.63 36.79
CA GLN A 151 -21.15 -10.54 38.24
C GLN A 151 -22.61 -10.52 38.73
N GLN A 152 -23.47 -9.76 38.04
CA GLN A 152 -24.91 -9.72 38.35
C GLN A 152 -25.57 -11.07 38.11
N ARG A 153 -25.35 -11.71 36.96
CA ARG A 153 -26.01 -12.97 36.59
C ARG A 153 -25.49 -14.18 37.39
N LEU A 154 -24.20 -14.19 37.74
CA LEU A 154 -23.63 -15.25 38.59
C LEU A 154 -24.04 -15.13 40.07
N SER A 155 -24.49 -13.95 40.51
CA SER A 155 -24.93 -13.75 41.90
C SER A 155 -26.15 -14.60 42.30
N GLU A 156 -26.91 -15.11 41.33
CA GLU A 156 -28.01 -16.05 41.54
C GLU A 156 -27.51 -17.45 41.96
N PHE A 157 -26.29 -17.81 41.57
CA PHE A 157 -25.71 -19.14 41.77
C PHE A 157 -24.57 -19.14 42.80
N ILE A 158 -23.84 -18.04 42.90
CA ILE A 158 -22.66 -17.87 43.77
C ILE A 158 -22.87 -16.63 44.63
N THR A 159 -22.63 -16.76 45.94
CA THR A 159 -22.69 -15.59 46.84
C THR A 159 -21.45 -14.72 46.63
N ASP A 160 -21.66 -13.43 46.33
CA ASP A 160 -20.61 -12.42 46.11
C ASP A 160 -19.51 -12.87 45.12
N PRO A 161 -19.85 -13.10 43.84
CA PRO A 161 -18.88 -13.56 42.86
C PRO A 161 -17.89 -12.45 42.55
N GLN A 162 -16.60 -12.74 42.76
CA GLN A 162 -15.50 -11.87 42.36
C GLN A 162 -14.90 -12.42 41.08
N LEU A 163 -14.87 -11.62 40.01
CA LEU A 163 -14.35 -12.06 38.72
C LEU A 163 -13.65 -10.96 37.93
N GLU A 164 -12.75 -11.38 37.05
CA GLU A 164 -11.99 -10.54 36.14
C GLU A 164 -12.23 -11.00 34.69
N VAL A 165 -12.39 -10.04 33.77
CA VAL A 165 -12.57 -10.31 32.33
C VAL A 165 -11.45 -9.62 31.58
N ARG A 166 -10.72 -10.39 30.76
CA ARG A 166 -9.61 -9.90 29.93
C ARG A 166 -9.74 -10.42 28.51
N VAL A 167 -9.20 -9.70 27.54
CA VAL A 167 -9.09 -10.20 26.16
C VAL A 167 -7.79 -10.99 26.06
N ALA A 168 -7.91 -12.31 25.86
CA ALA A 168 -6.77 -13.21 25.68
C ALA A 168 -6.20 -13.16 24.26
N ALA A 169 -7.05 -12.93 23.25
CA ALA A 169 -6.63 -12.78 21.86
C ALA A 169 -7.46 -11.71 21.14
N PHE A 170 -6.77 -10.73 20.56
CA PHE A 170 -7.33 -9.61 19.79
C PHE A 170 -7.37 -9.99 18.30
N ASN A 171 -8.47 -10.61 17.86
CA ASN A 171 -8.62 -11.12 16.50
C ASN A 171 -9.60 -10.31 15.66
N SER A 172 -10.47 -9.52 16.30
CA SER A 172 -11.57 -8.83 15.63
C SER A 172 -11.13 -7.57 14.87
N GLN A 173 -10.11 -6.88 15.38
CA GLN A 173 -9.72 -5.55 14.91
C GLN A 173 -8.21 -5.47 14.65
N SER A 174 -7.83 -4.97 13.46
CA SER A 174 -6.43 -4.74 13.12
C SER A 174 -6.26 -3.57 12.16
N VAL A 175 -5.10 -2.92 12.24
CA VAL A 175 -4.63 -1.87 11.33
C VAL A 175 -3.52 -2.44 10.46
N VAL A 176 -3.56 -2.10 9.17
CA VAL A 176 -2.50 -2.49 8.22
C VAL A 176 -1.61 -1.29 7.98
N VAL A 177 -0.33 -1.44 8.27
CA VAL A 177 0.71 -0.42 8.01
C VAL A 177 1.42 -0.77 6.71
N SER A 178 1.39 0.14 5.73
CA SER A 178 1.97 -0.07 4.40
C SER A 178 2.51 1.24 3.81
N GLY A 179 3.26 1.14 2.70
CA GLY A 179 3.86 2.28 2.00
C GLY A 179 5.37 2.38 2.21
N ALA A 180 5.90 3.61 2.22
CA ALA A 180 7.31 3.90 2.48
C ALA A 180 7.62 3.82 3.99
N VAL A 181 7.50 2.61 4.55
CA VAL A 181 7.78 2.28 5.95
C VAL A 181 8.85 1.20 6.01
N ASN A 182 9.59 1.11 7.11
CA ASN A 182 10.65 0.11 7.26
C ASN A 182 10.08 -1.32 7.31
N GLU A 183 9.00 -1.51 8.05
CA GLU A 183 8.38 -2.82 8.29
C GLU A 183 6.87 -2.75 8.05
N PRO A 184 6.40 -3.13 6.86
CA PRO A 184 4.97 -3.30 6.60
C PRO A 184 4.43 -4.45 7.45
N ASN A 185 3.40 -4.21 8.25
CA ASN A 185 2.84 -5.23 9.12
C ASN A 185 1.34 -4.98 9.40
N ARG A 186 0.63 -6.05 9.78
CA ARG A 186 -0.72 -5.99 10.35
C ARG A 186 -0.61 -5.97 11.87
N LEU A 187 -1.08 -4.90 12.49
CA LEU A 187 -1.06 -4.71 13.94
C LEU A 187 -2.47 -4.86 14.51
N PRO A 188 -2.73 -5.76 15.46
CA PRO A 188 -4.02 -5.84 16.12
C PRO A 188 -4.28 -4.59 16.97
N LEU A 189 -5.55 -4.21 17.12
CA LEU A 189 -5.93 -3.20 18.12
C LEU A 189 -6.00 -3.85 19.49
N THR A 190 -5.37 -3.23 20.48
CA THR A 190 -5.30 -3.73 21.87
C THR A 190 -5.79 -2.67 22.85
N THR A 191 -5.86 -3.03 24.13
CA THR A 191 -6.34 -2.15 25.21
C THR A 191 -5.31 -1.12 25.69
N VAL A 192 -4.05 -1.17 25.22
CA VAL A 192 -2.90 -0.39 25.76
C VAL A 192 -2.29 0.59 24.77
#